data_AF-A0A0R1R731-F1
#
_entry.id   AF-A0A0R1R731-F1
#
_cell.length_a   1.000
_cell.length_b   1.000
_cell.length_c   1.000
_cell.angle_alpha   90.00
_cell.angle_beta   90.00
_cell.angle_gamma   90.00
#
_symmetry.space_group_name_H-M   'P 1'
#
loop_
_entity.id
_entity.type
_entity.pdbx_description
1 polymer ?
#
loop_
_entity_poly.entity_id
_entity_poly.type
_entity_poly.pdbx_seq_one_letter_code
_entity_poly.pdbx_strand_id
1 'polypeptide(L)' 'MKMATVTDTYKLSNGIEIPKVGFGTWQIPAGDVAYNSVANALKVGYRHIDTAKAYANEASVG' A
#
# COMPACT_ATOMS: atom_id res chain seq x y z
N MET A 1 10.71 9.85 -21.36
CA MET A 1 10.76 9.35 -19.98
C MET A 1 9.49 8.53 -19.75
N LYS A 2 9.60 7.22 -19.51
CA LYS A 2 8.42 6.37 -19.26
C LYS A 2 7.91 6.75 -17.87
N MET A 3 6.73 7.35 -17.77
CA MET A 3 6.12 7.65 -16.47
C MET A 3 5.91 6.31 -15.75
N ALA A 4 6.50 6.14 -14.57
CA ALA A 4 6.32 4.93 -13.77
C ALA A 4 4.83 4.85 -13.37
N THR A 5 4.17 3.76 -13.73
CA THR A 5 2.80 3.49 -13.29
C THR A 5 2.85 2.90 -11.88
N VAL A 6 1.86 3.16 -11.02
CA VAL A 6 1.80 2.61 -9.64
C VAL A 6 1.72 1.08 -9.59
N THR A 7 1.63 0.44 -10.75
CA THR A 7 1.60 -1.01 -10.96
C THR A 7 2.92 -1.58 -11.50
N ASP A 8 3.91 -0.76 -11.83
CA ASP A 8 5.24 -1.27 -12.22
C ASP A 8 5.84 -2.09 -11.07
N THR A 9 6.58 -3.16 -11.40
CA THR A 9 7.18 -4.06 -10.41
C THR A 9 8.71 -4.10 -10.46
N TYR A 10 9.34 -4.41 -9.33
CA TYR A 10 10.72 -4.90 -9.26
C TYR A 10 10.71 -6.41 -9.02
N LYS A 11 11.70 -7.12 -9.58
CA LYS A 11 11.96 -8.51 -9.25
C LYS A 11 12.88 -8.58 -8.03
N LEU A 12 12.40 -9.18 -6.94
CA LEU A 12 13.17 -9.44 -5.74
C LEU A 12 14.19 -10.55 -5.97
N SER A 13 15.16 -10.69 -5.08
CA SER A 13 16.24 -11.70 -5.18
C SER A 13 15.72 -13.15 -5.18
N ASN A 14 14.55 -13.39 -4.58
CA ASN A 14 13.86 -14.68 -4.60
C ASN A 14 12.96 -14.89 -5.84
N GLY A 15 13.00 -13.96 -6.80
CA GLY A 15 12.26 -14.03 -8.06
C GLY A 15 10.82 -13.52 -8.01
N ILE A 16 10.29 -13.14 -6.84
CA ILE A 16 8.94 -12.58 -6.68
C ILE A 16 8.91 -11.14 -7.20
N GLU A 17 7.81 -10.75 -7.84
CA GLU A 17 7.57 -9.36 -8.24
C GLU A 17 6.89 -8.58 -7.11
N ILE A 18 7.42 -7.38 -6.82
CA ILE A 18 6.82 -6.44 -5.87
C ILE A 18 6.51 -5.11 -6.56
N PRO A 19 5.32 -4.51 -6.35
CA PRO A 19 5.05 -3.17 -6.88
C PRO A 19 6.05 -2.15 -6.33
N LYS A 20 6.60 -1.33 -7.23
CA LYS A 20 7.65 -0.34 -6.92
C LYS A 20 7.16 0.75 -5.97
N VAL A 21 5.87 1.03 -5.99
CA VAL A 21 5.23 2.07 -5.19
C VAL A 21 4.22 1.42 -4.24
N GLY A 22 4.36 1.71 -2.95
CA GLY A 22 3.44 1.26 -1.90
C GLY A 22 2.72 2.43 -1.23
N PHE A 23 1.54 2.16 -0.68
CA PHE A 23 0.79 3.09 0.15
C PHE A 23 1.02 2.77 1.63
N GLY A 24 1.74 3.64 2.34
CA GLY A 24 2.05 3.48 3.77
C GLY A 24 0.95 4.00 4.68
N THR A 25 0.72 3.31 5.80
CA THR A 25 -0.39 3.61 6.73
C THR A 25 0.06 4.17 8.08
N TRP A 26 1.35 4.52 8.23
CA TRP A 26 1.87 5.15 9.46
C TRP A 26 1.17 6.50 9.74
N GLN A 27 0.86 6.75 11.01
CA GLN A 27 0.12 7.92 11.51
C GLN A 27 -1.34 8.06 11.04
N ILE A 28 -1.88 7.11 10.26
CA ILE A 28 -3.30 7.12 9.92
C ILE A 28 -4.09 6.53 11.10
N PRO A 29 -5.04 7.27 11.70
CA PRO A 29 -5.89 6.73 12.76
C PRO A 29 -6.68 5.50 12.27
N ALA A 30 -6.83 4.51 13.16
CA ALA A 30 -7.69 3.35 12.91
C ALA A 30 -9.17 3.76 12.69
N GLY A 31 -9.95 2.85 12.13
CA GLY A 31 -11.36 3.05 11.76
C GLY A 31 -11.53 3.57 10.34
N ASP A 32 -12.57 4.38 10.13
CA ASP A 32 -12.98 4.83 8.80
C ASP A 32 -11.88 5.57 8.03
N VAL A 33 -11.00 6.29 8.73
CA VAL A 33 -9.91 7.03 8.07
C VAL A 33 -8.93 6.07 7.41
N ALA A 34 -8.45 5.05 8.12
CA ALA A 34 -7.58 4.01 7.57
C ALA A 34 -8.28 3.21 6.46
N TYR A 35 -9.51 2.76 6.69
CA TYR A 35 -10.28 2.00 5.71
C TYR A 35 -10.46 2.78 4.40
N ASN A 36 -10.98 4.00 4.49
CA ASN A 36 -11.22 4.82 3.30
C ASN A 36 -9.93 5.21 2.58
N SER A 37 -8.84 5.44 3.33
CA SER A 37 -7.53 5.73 2.74
C SER A 37 -7.01 4.56 1.90
N VAL A 38 -7.05 3.34 2.44
CA VAL A 38 -6.64 2.12 1.72
C VAL A 38 -7.58 1.84 0.55
N ALA A 39 -8.90 1.95 0.74
CA ALA A 39 -9.88 1.76 -0.33
C ALA A 39 -9.65 2.74 -1.49
N ASN A 40 -9.34 4.00 -1.20
CA ASN A 40 -9.03 5.00 -2.23
C ASN A 40 -7.69 4.71 -2.92
N ALA A 41 -6.64 4.31 -2.18
CA ALA A 41 -5.37 3.89 -2.76
C ALA A 41 -5.58 2.73 -3.77
N LEU A 42 -6.37 1.72 -3.41
CA LEU A 42 -6.71 0.61 -4.28
C LEU A 42 -7.48 1.05 -5.55
N LYS A 43 -8.43 1.98 -5.40
CA LYS A 43 -9.22 2.56 -6.51
C LYS A 43 -8.34 3.29 -7.52
N VAL A 44 -7.31 4.01 -7.07
CA VAL A 44 -6.38 4.76 -7.95
C VAL A 44 -5.21 3.90 -8.46
N GLY A 45 -5.20 2.60 -8.15
CA GLY A 45 -4.33 1.62 -8.80
C GLY A 45 -3.19 1.07 -7.94
N TYR A 46 -3.05 1.47 -6.67
CA TYR A 46 -2.04 0.86 -5.80
C TYR A 46 -2.32 -0.63 -5.62
N ARG A 47 -1.25 -1.43 -5.57
CA ARG A 47 -1.32 -2.89 -5.32
C ARG A 47 -0.38 -3.35 -4.21
N HIS A 48 0.24 -2.40 -3.52
CA HIS A 48 1.13 -2.62 -2.40
C HIS A 48 0.71 -1.68 -1.27
N ILE A 49 0.28 -2.25 -0.15
CA ILE A 49 -0.10 -1.53 1.07
C ILE A 49 0.91 -1.91 2.15
N ASP A 50 1.52 -0.91 2.78
CA ASP A 50 2.48 -1.07 3.87
C ASP A 50 1.82 -0.68 5.20
N THR A 51 1.86 -1.60 6.16
CA THR A 51 1.34 -1.42 7.51
C THR A 51 2.21 -2.16 8.52
N ALA A 52 2.00 -1.92 9.81
CA ALA A 52 2.65 -2.64 10.88
C ALA A 52 1.78 -2.65 12.14
N LYS A 53 1.94 -3.69 12.96
CA LYS A 53 1.29 -3.81 14.28
C LYS A 53 1.48 -2.59 15.17
N ALA A 54 2.65 -1.95 15.11
CA ALA A 54 2.94 -0.74 15.89
C ALA A 54 2.06 0.46 15.52
N TYR A 55 1.44 0.45 14.34
CA TYR A 55 0.58 1.53 13.85
C TYR A 55 -0.85 1.42 14.40
N ALA A 56 -1.18 0.27 15.03
CA ALA A 56 -2.46 -0.02 15.67
C ALA A 56 -3.69 0.15 14.76
N ASN A 57 -3.52 0.04 13.43
CA ASN A 57 -4.57 0.22 12.43
C ASN A 57 -4.72 -0.95 11.44
N GLU A 58 -3.98 -2.06 11.61
CA GLU A 58 -3.98 -3.22 10.68
C GLU A 58 -5.38 -3.78 10.44
N ALA A 59 -6.24 -3.82 11.47
CA ALA A 59 -7.62 -4.29 11.34
C ALA A 59 -8.50 -3.40 10.46
N SER A 60 -8.13 -2.13 10.25
CA SER A 60 -8.80 -1.23 9.31
C SER A 60 -8.16 -1.24 7.92
N VAL A 61 -6.96 -1.82 7.79
CA VAL A 61 -6.26 -1.99 6.52
C VAL A 61 -6.74 -3.25 5.78
N GLY A 62 -7.01 -4.34 6.51
CA GLY A 62 -7.52 -5.61 5.98
C GLY A 62 -9.03 -5.67 5.88
#